data_AF-A0A2A4N9M3-F1
#
_entry.id   AF-A0A2A4N9M3-F1
#
_cell.length_a   1.000
_cell.length_b   1.000
_cell.length_c   1.000
_cell.angle_alpha   90.00
_cell.angle_beta   90.00
_cell.angle_gamma   90.00
#
_symmetry.space_group_name_H-M   'P 1'
#
loop_
_entity.id
_entity.type
_entity.pdbx_description
1 polymer ?
#
loop_
_entity_poly.entity_id
_entity_poly.type
_entity_poly.pdbx_seq_one_letter_code
_entity_poly.pdbx_strand_id
1 'polypeptide(L)' 'MTMKQNKEQPKEIIQLAKRIKKLRKEKGYTNYEYFAYENNIPRSQYGRYEKGQDIRFSSLVKVVNAFNMSLKEFFSERFE' A
#
# COMPACT_ATOMS: atom_id res chain seq x y z
N MET A 1 10.94 21.67 -9.14
CA MET A 1 11.84 20.69 -8.49
C MET A 1 11.45 19.30 -8.96
N THR A 2 12.44 18.55 -9.40
CA THR A 2 12.36 17.38 -10.28
C THR A 2 11.63 16.20 -9.66
N MET A 3 10.68 15.61 -10.38
CA MET A 3 10.40 14.17 -10.27
C MET A 3 10.68 13.52 -11.63
N LYS A 4 11.97 13.32 -11.92
CA LYS A 4 12.40 12.29 -12.86
C LYS A 4 12.51 10.99 -12.09
N GLN A 5 11.69 10.00 -12.42
CA GLN A 5 12.12 8.66 -12.84
C GLN A 5 10.87 7.81 -13.15
N ASN A 6 10.46 7.78 -14.42
CA ASN A 6 9.86 6.57 -15.00
C ASN A 6 11.01 5.54 -15.11
N LYS A 7 11.38 4.93 -14.00
CA LYS A 7 11.87 3.55 -14.04
C LYS A 7 10.60 2.71 -13.93
N GLU A 8 10.33 1.86 -14.92
CA GLU A 8 9.27 0.87 -14.78
C GLU A 8 9.56 0.07 -13.51
N GLN A 9 8.72 0.27 -12.49
CA GLN A 9 8.82 -0.49 -11.25
C GLN A 9 8.58 -1.96 -11.58
N PRO A 10 9.20 -2.90 -10.85
CA PRO A 10 8.90 -4.32 -11.01
C PRO A 10 7.39 -4.55 -10.96
N LYS A 11 6.89 -5.46 -11.80
CA LYS A 11 5.46 -5.76 -11.91
C LYS A 11 4.85 -6.03 -10.54
N GLU A 12 5.57 -6.76 -9.70
CA GLU A 12 5.20 -7.16 -8.34
C GLU A 12 4.96 -5.95 -7.43
N ILE A 13 5.75 -4.88 -7.56
CA ILE A 13 5.57 -3.64 -6.79
C ILE A 13 4.27 -2.93 -7.19
N ILE A 14 3.95 -2.92 -8.48
CA ILE A 14 2.69 -2.37 -8.98
C ILE A 14 1.50 -3.22 -8.51
N GLN A 15 1.63 -4.54 -8.55
CA GLN A 15 0.58 -5.44 -8.05
C GLN A 15 0.36 -5.27 -6.55
N LEU A 16 1.44 -5.12 -5.77
CA LEU A 16 1.36 -4.82 -4.34
C LEU A 16 0.63 -3.50 -4.07
N ALA A 17 0.95 -2.45 -4.82
CA ALA A 17 0.28 -1.16 -4.73
C ALA A 17 -1.22 -1.26 -5.02
N LYS A 18 -1.60 -2.02 -6.07
CA LYS A 18 -3.00 -2.30 -6.39
C LYS A 18 -3.69 -3.06 -5.26
N ARG A 19 -3.04 -4.07 -4.67
CA ARG A 19 -3.58 -4.85 -3.55
C ARG A 19 -3.85 -3.97 -2.33
N ILE A 20 -2.89 -3.15 -1.92
CA ILE A 20 -3.04 -2.20 -0.80
C ILE A 20 -4.23 -1.26 -1.06
N LYS A 21 -4.33 -0.71 -2.27
CA LYS A 21 -5.41 0.19 -2.66
C LYS A 21 -6.78 -0.48 -2.70
N LYS A 22 -6.86 -1.73 -3.17
CA LYS A 22 -8.08 -2.55 -3.18
C LYS A 22 -8.57 -2.77 -1.75
N LEU A 23 -7.70 -3.26 -0.86
CA LEU A 23 -8.03 -3.52 0.55
C LEU A 23 -8.52 -2.27 1.28
N ARG A 24 -7.88 -1.12 1.03
CA ARG A 24 -8.37 0.16 1.59
C ARG A 24 -9.81 0.46 1.16
N LYS A 25 -10.11 0.31 -0.13
CA LYS A 25 -11.46 0.57 -0.65
C LYS A 25 -12.49 -0.42 -0.09
N GLU A 26 -12.13 -1.68 0.05
CA GLU A 26 -12.99 -2.72 0.66
C GLU A 26 -13.32 -2.42 2.12
N LYS A 27 -12.40 -1.76 2.84
CA LYS A 27 -12.65 -1.23 4.20
C LYS A 27 -13.52 0.04 4.22
N GLY A 28 -14.01 0.52 3.07
CA GLY A 28 -14.90 1.70 2.98
C GLY A 28 -14.18 3.03 2.84
N TYR A 29 -12.85 3.06 2.76
CA TYR A 29 -12.09 4.31 2.66
C TYR A 29 -11.98 4.76 1.21
N THR A 30 -12.66 5.85 0.85
CA THR A 30 -12.50 6.51 -0.45
C THR A 30 -11.23 7.36 -0.51
N ASN A 31 -10.85 7.99 0.61
CA ASN A 31 -9.65 8.81 0.77
C ASN A 31 -8.52 8.05 1.49
N TYR A 32 -7.35 7.95 0.85
CA TYR A 32 -6.16 7.30 1.43
C TYR A 32 -5.56 8.08 2.60
N GLU A 33 -5.74 9.40 2.66
CA GLU A 33 -5.23 10.22 3.76
C GLU A 33 -5.98 9.93 5.06
N TYR A 34 -7.28 9.66 4.97
CA TYR A 34 -8.11 9.30 6.11
C TYR A 34 -7.70 7.93 6.65
N PHE A 35 -7.56 6.93 5.78
CA PHE A 35 -7.04 5.61 6.16
C PHE A 35 -5.68 5.70 6.85
N ALA A 36 -4.76 6.47 6.27
CA ALA A 36 -3.42 6.63 6.82
C ALA A 36 -3.44 7.32 8.19
N TYR A 37 -4.27 8.35 8.35
CA TYR A 37 -4.44 9.06 9.62
C TYR A 37 -4.96 8.14 10.74
N GLU A 38 -6.06 7.42 10.51
CA GLU A 38 -6.65 6.53 11.53
C GLU A 38 -5.71 5.40 11.94
N ASN A 39 -4.90 4.91 11.00
CA ASN A 39 -3.95 3.81 11.25
C ASN A 39 -2.56 4.29 11.64
N ASN A 40 -2.39 5.58 11.96
CA ASN A 40 -1.11 6.18 12.37
C ASN A 40 0.05 5.95 11.37
N ILE A 41 -0.27 5.95 10.07
CA ILE A 41 0.68 5.85 8.97
C ILE A 41 0.90 7.26 8.40
N PRO A 42 2.15 7.70 8.16
CA PRO A 42 2.38 8.98 7.51
C PRO A 42 1.68 9.04 6.14
N ARG A 43 0.77 10.01 5.94
CA ARG A 43 -0.05 10.15 4.73
C ARG A 43 0.77 10.12 3.45
N SER A 44 1.92 10.80 3.46
CA SER A 44 2.83 10.85 2.32
C SER A 44 3.48 9.50 2.00
N GLN A 45 3.73 8.66 3.01
CA GLN A 45 4.23 7.30 2.81
C GLN A 45 3.13 6.41 2.23
N TYR A 46 1.94 6.43 2.82
CA TYR A 46 0.84 5.60 2.36
C TYR A 46 0.46 5.91 0.91
N GLY A 47 0.37 7.19 0.55
CA GLY A 47 0.12 7.61 -0.83
C GLY A 47 1.22 7.20 -1.82
N ARG A 48 2.47 7.00 -1.38
CA ARG A 48 3.57 6.48 -2.22
C ARG A 48 3.43 4.97 -2.44
N TYR A 49 2.98 4.23 -1.43
CA TYR A 49 2.73 2.79 -1.56
C TYR A 49 1.63 2.49 -2.58
N GLU A 50 0.52 3.25 -2.57
CA GLU A 50 -0.54 3.09 -3.57
C GLU A 50 -0.13 3.51 -5.00
N LYS A 51 0.97 4.26 -5.13
CA LYS A 51 1.53 4.67 -6.42
C LYS A 51 2.61 3.71 -6.94
N GLY A 52 2.90 2.62 -6.22
CA GLY A 52 3.92 1.66 -6.65
C GLY A 52 5.35 2.08 -6.30
N GLN A 53 5.55 2.88 -5.26
CA GLN A 53 6.87 3.04 -4.71
C GLN A 53 7.22 1.85 -3.81
N ASP A 54 8.49 1.46 -3.83
CA ASP A 54 9.02 0.41 -2.97
C ASP A 54 8.71 0.64 -1.48
N ILE A 55 8.50 -0.46 -0.76
CA ILE A 55 8.07 -0.47 0.64
C ILE A 55 9.01 -1.37 1.45
N ARG A 56 9.53 -0.84 2.55
CA ARG A 56 10.29 -1.65 3.50
C ARG A 56 9.37 -2.68 4.14
N PHE A 57 9.87 -3.89 4.38
CA PHE A 57 9.07 -4.97 4.97
C PHE A 57 8.40 -4.58 6.29
N SER A 58 9.08 -3.84 7.18
CA SER A 58 8.49 -3.35 8.43
C SER A 58 7.33 -2.37 8.22
N SER A 59 7.37 -1.58 7.15
CA SER A 59 6.26 -0.71 6.74
C SER A 59 5.10 -1.54 6.16
N LEU A 60 5.41 -2.58 5.39
CA LEU A 60 4.39 -3.51 4.88
C LEU A 60 3.66 -4.20 6.03
N VAL A 61 4.36 -4.70 7.05
CA VAL A 61 3.75 -5.31 8.25
C VAL A 61 2.77 -4.34 8.92
N LYS A 62 3.14 -3.06 9.06
CA LYS A 62 2.23 -2.03 9.62
C LYS A 62 0.98 -1.82 8.76
N VAL A 63 1.13 -1.78 7.44
CA VAL A 63 0.00 -1.65 6.50
C VAL A 63 -0.92 -2.86 6.56
N VAL A 64 -0.35 -4.07 6.62
CA VAL A 64 -1.11 -5.33 6.73
C VAL A 64 -1.89 -5.36 8.05
N ASN A 65 -1.26 -5.00 9.17
CA ASN A 65 -1.93 -4.91 10.46
C ASN A 65 -3.05 -3.84 10.47
N ALA A 66 -2.87 -2.72 9.76
CA ALA A 66 -3.91 -1.70 9.59
C ALA A 66 -5.17 -2.21 8.86
N PHE A 67 -5.05 -3.31 8.10
CA PHE A 67 -6.20 -3.99 7.51
C PHE A 67 -6.83 -5.04 8.45
N ASN A 68 -6.30 -5.21 9.67
CA ASN A 68 -6.69 -6.24 10.63
C ASN A 68 -6.58 -7.65 10.04
N MET A 69 -5.44 -7.97 9.42
CA MET A 69 -5.15 -9.27 8.84
C MET A 69 -3.70 -9.68 9.10
N SER A 70 -3.42 -10.97 8.97
CA SER A 70 -2.07 -11.55 9.00
C SER A 70 -1.37 -11.43 7.64
N LEU A 71 -0.04 -11.55 7.64
CA LEU A 71 0.73 -11.64 6.38
C LEU A 71 0.28 -12.84 5.54
N LYS A 72 -0.08 -13.96 6.17
CA LYS A 72 -0.58 -15.15 5.48
C LYS A 72 -1.85 -14.84 4.70
N GLU A 73 -2.82 -14.17 5.31
CA GLU A 73 -4.05 -13.76 4.65
C GLU A 73 -3.78 -12.74 3.55
N PHE A 74 -2.91 -11.76 3.81
CA PHE A 74 -2.54 -10.74 2.82
C PHE A 74 -1.96 -11.35 1.53
N PHE A 75 -1.09 -12.35 1.68
CA PHE A 75 -0.40 -13.04 0.57
C PHE A 75 -1.14 -14.28 0.04
N SER A 76 -2.28 -14.65 0.63
CA SER A 76 -3.05 -15.82 0.18
C SER A 76 -3.74 -15.59 -1.17
N GLU A 77 -4.02 -14.34 -1.51
CA GLU A 77 -4.58 -13.95 -2.81
C GLU A 77 -3.45 -13.66 -3.79
N ARG A 78 -3.61 -14.14 -5.04
CA ARG A 78 -2.61 -13.90 -6.09
C ARG A 78 -2.53 -12.42 -6.43
N PHE A 79 -1.30 -11.98 -6.72
CA PHE A 79 -1.04 -10.65 -7.28
C PHE A 79 -1.28 -10.67 -8.80
N GLU A 80 -2.21 -9.84 -9.29
CA GLU A 80 -2.58 -9.73 -10.73
C GLU A 80 -2.03 -8.47 -11.41
#